data_AF-A0A662YAI5-F1
#
_entry.id   AF-A0A662YAI5-F1
#
_cell.length_a   1.000
_cell.length_b   1.000
_cell.length_c   1.000
_cell.angle_alpha   90.00
_cell.angle_beta   90.00
_cell.angle_gamma   90.00
#
_symmetry.space_group_name_H-M   'P 1'
#
loop_
_entity.id
_entity.type
_entity.pdbx_description
1 polymer ?
#
loop_
_entity_poly.entity_id
_entity_poly.type
_entity_poly.pdbx_seq_one_letter_code
_entity_poly.pdbx_strand_id
1 'polypeptide(L)'
;MASGRQAAALCGGRLVQTQRPKAAALAQTRSFYTVFEKYLEANKRYGWKGTLWKLYNPGDVKFGRLVGEDENGFKYYEDPTEVYGQHRWTEYRVDSWAEVEGTLIPPQWHLWMHHLTDAKPGEPAQDPANWEKLAICAHSDAPFANHVGEHVPYYPNKTLYRSRGYNLGSLAISADEPDQYYLQPGHLRRTRKRKATYFDDVDYNNPDAPVANSSESLRAADLP
;
A
#
# COMPACT_ATOMS: atom_id res chain seq x y z
N MET A 1 -42.52 -49.19 -14.19
CA MET A 1 -42.01 -49.37 -12.81
C MET A 1 -40.57 -49.87 -12.90
N ALA A 2 -39.59 -49.03 -12.58
CA ALA A 2 -38.20 -49.44 -12.36
C ALA A 2 -37.63 -48.50 -11.30
N SER A 3 -37.64 -48.99 -10.06
CA SER A 3 -37.13 -48.29 -8.88
C SER A 3 -35.61 -48.41 -8.85
N GLY A 4 -34.91 -47.31 -9.14
CA GLY A 4 -33.47 -47.19 -8.95
C GLY A 4 -33.16 -46.87 -7.50
N ARG A 5 -32.58 -47.84 -6.78
CA ARG A 5 -32.12 -47.69 -5.39
C ARG A 5 -31.01 -46.64 -5.31
N GLN A 6 -31.23 -45.56 -4.57
CA GLN A 6 -30.15 -44.68 -4.12
C GLN A 6 -29.55 -45.28 -2.84
N ALA A 7 -28.27 -45.65 -2.90
CA ALA A 7 -27.50 -46.01 -1.72
C ALA A 7 -27.07 -44.71 -1.01
N ALA A 8 -27.66 -44.45 0.15
CA ALA A 8 -27.20 -43.41 1.07
C ALA A 8 -26.25 -44.05 2.08
N ALA A 9 -24.94 -43.82 1.93
CA ALA A 9 -23.97 -44.11 2.97
C ALA A 9 -23.98 -42.92 3.96
N LEU A 10 -24.52 -43.16 5.16
CA LEU A 10 -24.49 -42.23 6.28
C LEU A 10 -23.18 -42.41 7.05
N CYS A 11 -22.20 -41.57 6.76
CA CYS A 11 -21.10 -41.24 7.68
C CYS A 11 -21.11 -39.72 7.89
N GLY A 12 -21.07 -39.29 9.15
CA GLY A 12 -21.27 -37.91 9.61
C GLY A 12 -20.33 -36.86 9.02
N GLY A 13 -20.65 -36.39 7.82
CA GLY A 13 -20.08 -35.21 7.18
C GLY A 13 -21.21 -34.40 6.56
N ARG A 14 -21.22 -33.09 6.83
CA ARG A 14 -22.12 -32.10 6.24
C ARG A 14 -22.34 -32.42 4.75
N LEU A 15 -23.57 -32.77 4.38
CA LEU A 15 -23.97 -32.97 2.98
C LEU A 15 -23.75 -31.66 2.23
N VAL A 16 -22.59 -31.51 1.60
CA VAL A 16 -22.36 -30.50 0.57
C VAL A 16 -23.24 -30.93 -0.59
N GLN A 17 -24.41 -30.30 -0.73
CA GLN A 17 -25.18 -30.38 -1.96
C GLN A 17 -24.29 -29.85 -3.08
N THR A 18 -23.70 -30.76 -3.86
CA THR A 18 -23.06 -30.42 -5.12
C THR A 18 -24.16 -29.91 -6.05
N GLN A 19 -24.31 -28.59 -6.09
CA GLN A 19 -25.17 -27.92 -7.07
C GLN A 19 -24.72 -28.40 -8.45
N ARG A 20 -25.58 -29.16 -9.14
CA ARG A 20 -25.34 -29.52 -10.54
C ARG A 20 -25.12 -28.21 -11.31
N PRO A 21 -24.09 -28.11 -12.17
CA PRO A 21 -23.94 -26.93 -12.99
C PRO A 21 -25.21 -26.74 -13.81
N LYS A 22 -25.85 -25.58 -13.63
CA LYS A 22 -26.99 -25.12 -14.43
C LYS A 22 -26.55 -25.24 -15.89
N ALA A 23 -27.35 -25.89 -16.73
CA ALA A 23 -27.05 -26.15 -18.14
C ALA A 23 -26.35 -24.93 -18.75
N ALA A 24 -25.09 -25.10 -19.16
CA ALA A 24 -24.29 -24.03 -19.70
C ALA A 24 -25.09 -23.36 -20.82
N ALA A 25 -25.42 -22.08 -20.64
CA ALA A 25 -25.98 -21.28 -21.71
C ALA A 25 -25.05 -21.46 -22.92
N LEU A 26 -25.62 -21.88 -24.06
CA LEU A 26 -24.88 -22.12 -25.30
C LEU A 26 -23.86 -20.99 -25.50
N ALA A 27 -22.58 -21.30 -25.37
CA ALA A 27 -21.52 -20.36 -25.66
C ALA A 27 -21.74 -19.92 -27.11
N GLN A 28 -22.01 -18.63 -27.31
CA GLN A 28 -22.22 -18.10 -28.64
C GLN A 28 -20.87 -18.07 -29.35
N THR A 29 -20.49 -19.19 -29.97
CA THR A 29 -19.28 -19.26 -30.79
C THR A 29 -19.49 -18.38 -32.02
N ARG A 30 -18.72 -17.30 -32.14
CA ARG A 30 -18.78 -16.40 -33.29
C ARG A 30 -17.42 -16.33 -33.92
N SER A 31 -17.33 -16.71 -35.19
CA SER A 31 -16.16 -16.51 -36.02
C SER A 31 -16.47 -15.40 -37.01
N PHE A 32 -15.87 -14.24 -36.82
CA PHE A 32 -15.83 -13.22 -37.86
C PHE A 32 -14.72 -13.58 -38.82
N TYR A 33 -15.04 -13.77 -40.10
CA TYR A 33 -14.03 -14.07 -41.11
C TYR A 33 -13.38 -12.79 -41.65
N THR A 34 -14.09 -11.66 -41.58
CA THR A 34 -13.58 -10.35 -42.01
C THR A 34 -13.89 -9.22 -41.03
N VAL A 35 -13.06 -8.17 -41.06
CA VAL A 35 -13.25 -6.94 -40.27
C VAL A 35 -14.57 -6.24 -40.66
N PHE A 36 -14.95 -6.29 -41.94
CA PHE A 36 -16.20 -5.68 -42.42
C PHE A 36 -17.44 -6.34 -41.81
N GLU A 37 -17.48 -7.67 -41.75
CA GLU A 37 -18.57 -8.42 -41.11
C GLU A 37 -18.68 -8.08 -39.62
N LYS A 38 -17.55 -7.94 -38.91
CA LYS A 38 -17.50 -7.51 -37.51
C LYS A 38 -18.24 -6.19 -37.30
N TYR A 39 -17.93 -5.17 -38.11
CA TYR A 39 -18.56 -3.85 -38.00
C TYR A 39 -20.01 -3.83 -38.49
N LEU A 40 -20.36 -4.59 -39.53
CA LEU A 40 -21.76 -4.73 -39.97
C LEU A 40 -22.62 -5.36 -38.88
N GLU A 41 -22.12 -6.41 -38.23
CA GLU A 41 -22.83 -7.07 -37.13
C GLU A 41 -22.93 -6.15 -35.90
N ALA A 42 -21.87 -5.40 -35.59
CA ALA A 42 -21.90 -4.39 -34.55
C ALA A 42 -22.98 -3.33 -34.82
N ASN A 43 -23.05 -2.82 -36.05
CA ASN A 43 -24.05 -1.83 -36.43
C ASN A 43 -25.47 -2.40 -36.34
N LYS A 44 -25.68 -3.68 -36.69
CA LYS A 44 -26.98 -4.35 -36.52
C LYS A 44 -27.39 -4.50 -35.05
N ARG A 45 -26.44 -4.75 -34.14
CA ARG A 45 -26.71 -5.01 -32.72
C ARG A 45 -26.81 -3.75 -31.88
N TYR A 46 -25.88 -2.83 -32.07
CA TYR A 46 -25.71 -1.63 -31.23
C TYR A 46 -26.17 -0.35 -31.93
N GLY A 47 -26.47 -0.42 -33.24
CA GLY A 47 -26.69 0.76 -34.06
C GLY A 47 -25.38 1.48 -34.37
N TRP A 48 -25.45 2.46 -35.28
CA TRP A 48 -24.26 3.17 -35.75
C TRP A 48 -23.62 4.00 -34.64
N LYS A 49 -24.44 4.68 -33.81
CA LYS A 49 -23.97 5.45 -32.64
C LYS A 49 -23.33 4.54 -31.59
N GLY A 50 -23.96 3.41 -31.27
CA GLY A 50 -23.43 2.48 -30.28
C GLY A 50 -22.16 1.77 -30.75
N THR A 51 -22.06 1.49 -32.05
CA THR A 51 -20.83 0.93 -32.64
C THR A 51 -19.69 1.94 -32.58
N LEU A 52 -19.96 3.20 -32.91
CA LEU A 52 -18.97 4.28 -32.81
C LEU A 52 -18.58 4.53 -31.36
N TRP A 53 -19.53 4.46 -30.43
CA TRP A 53 -19.26 4.56 -28.99
C TRP A 53 -18.32 3.46 -28.51
N LYS A 54 -18.57 2.20 -28.88
CA LYS A 54 -17.69 1.07 -28.53
C LYS A 54 -16.30 1.19 -29.16
N LEU A 55 -16.24 1.68 -30.39
CA LEU A 55 -14.96 1.97 -31.04
C LEU A 55 -14.20 3.10 -30.32
N TYR A 56 -14.91 4.09 -29.78
CA TYR A 56 -14.32 5.18 -28.99
C TYR A 56 -13.93 4.76 -27.57
N ASN A 57 -14.70 3.86 -26.95
CA ASN A 57 -14.57 3.41 -25.57
C ASN A 57 -15.05 1.96 -25.50
N PRO A 58 -14.20 0.90 -25.51
CA PRO A 58 -12.79 0.79 -25.06
C PRO A 58 -11.69 0.81 -26.16
N GLY A 59 -11.97 1.33 -27.36
CA GLY A 59 -10.97 1.36 -28.47
C GLY A 59 -11.06 0.16 -29.43
N ASP A 60 -11.91 -0.82 -29.13
CA ASP A 60 -12.23 -1.94 -30.00
C ASP A 60 -13.70 -2.34 -29.83
N VAL A 61 -14.33 -2.76 -30.93
CA VAL A 61 -15.71 -3.24 -30.94
C VAL A 61 -15.71 -4.72 -30.55
N LYS A 62 -15.79 -4.99 -29.25
CA LYS A 62 -15.86 -6.34 -28.70
C LYS A 62 -17.29 -6.79 -28.48
N PHE A 63 -17.49 -8.10 -28.51
CA PHE A 63 -18.77 -8.72 -28.20
C PHE A 63 -18.60 -9.66 -27.02
N GLY A 64 -19.38 -9.48 -25.97
CA GLY A 64 -19.31 -10.33 -24.79
C GLY A 64 -20.61 -10.35 -24.03
N ARG A 65 -20.69 -11.25 -23.04
CA ARG A 65 -21.80 -11.30 -22.09
C ARG A 65 -21.62 -10.18 -21.07
N LEU A 66 -22.68 -9.40 -20.82
CA LEU A 66 -22.70 -8.46 -19.70
C LEU A 66 -22.72 -9.25 -18.38
N VAL A 67 -21.68 -9.08 -17.57
CA VAL A 67 -21.51 -9.76 -16.28
C VAL A 67 -22.20 -8.98 -15.18
N GLY A 68 -22.05 -7.66 -15.19
CA GLY A 68 -22.70 -6.76 -14.23
C GLY A 68 -22.40 -5.30 -14.52
N GLU A 69 -23.04 -4.45 -13.73
CA GLU A 69 -22.86 -3.01 -13.72
C GLU A 69 -22.51 -2.59 -12.29
N ASP A 70 -21.61 -1.63 -12.19
CA ASP A 70 -21.16 -1.08 -10.92
C ASP A 70 -21.96 0.15 -10.49
N GLU A 71 -21.75 0.63 -9.26
CA GLU A 71 -22.38 1.83 -8.69
C GLU A 71 -22.14 3.08 -9.56
N ASN A 72 -20.97 3.18 -10.18
CA ASN A 72 -20.61 4.26 -11.11
C ASN A 72 -21.26 4.11 -12.51
N GLY A 73 -21.98 3.02 -12.75
CA GLY A 73 -22.60 2.71 -14.05
C GLY A 73 -21.63 2.15 -15.09
N PHE A 74 -20.44 1.69 -14.67
CA PHE A 74 -19.51 0.99 -15.55
C PHE A 74 -20.00 -0.42 -15.83
N LYS A 75 -19.90 -0.85 -17.09
CA LYS A 75 -20.40 -2.15 -17.52
C LYS A 75 -19.25 -3.11 -17.77
N TYR A 76 -19.34 -4.29 -17.18
CA TYR A 76 -18.30 -5.31 -17.22
C TYR A 76 -18.73 -6.46 -18.11
N TYR A 77 -17.87 -6.85 -19.05
CA TYR A 77 -18.17 -7.88 -20.04
C TYR A 77 -17.15 -9.00 -20.01
N GLU A 78 -17.60 -10.21 -20.37
CA GLU A 78 -16.78 -11.40 -20.46
C GLU A 78 -17.08 -12.19 -21.74
N ASP A 79 -16.02 -12.65 -22.42
CA ASP A 79 -16.07 -13.62 -23.51
C ASP A 79 -14.91 -14.62 -23.41
N PRO A 80 -15.14 -15.85 -22.92
CA PRO A 80 -14.10 -16.88 -22.78
C PRO A 80 -13.50 -17.36 -24.11
N THR A 81 -14.07 -16.99 -25.26
CA THR A 81 -13.54 -17.37 -26.57
C THR A 81 -12.40 -16.46 -27.04
N GLU A 82 -12.27 -15.28 -26.43
CA GLU A 82 -11.19 -14.34 -26.71
C GLU A 82 -9.85 -14.79 -26.10
N VAL A 83 -8.77 -14.18 -26.58
CA VAL A 83 -7.42 -14.47 -26.07
C VAL A 83 -7.31 -14.17 -24.57
N TYR A 84 -6.52 -14.96 -23.85
CA TYR A 84 -6.24 -14.72 -22.43
C TYR A 84 -5.74 -13.28 -22.22
N GLY A 85 -6.25 -12.61 -21.17
CA GLY A 85 -6.02 -11.19 -20.91
C GLY A 85 -6.95 -10.22 -21.66
N GLN A 86 -7.63 -10.65 -22.72
CA GLN A 86 -8.56 -9.82 -23.49
C GLN A 86 -10.04 -10.21 -23.34
N HIS A 87 -10.30 -11.35 -22.70
CA HIS A 87 -11.64 -11.91 -22.48
C HIS A 87 -12.48 -11.17 -21.44
N ARG A 88 -11.90 -10.26 -20.64
CA ARG A 88 -12.63 -9.38 -19.70
C ARG A 88 -12.34 -7.93 -20.08
N TRP A 89 -13.37 -7.09 -20.11
CA TRP A 89 -13.20 -5.65 -20.37
C TRP A 89 -14.34 -4.83 -19.77
N THR A 90 -14.10 -3.54 -19.61
CA THR A 90 -15.06 -2.54 -19.14
C THR A 90 -15.49 -1.59 -20.24
N GLU A 91 -16.73 -1.13 -20.15
CA GLU A 91 -17.22 0.06 -20.82
C GLU A 91 -17.47 1.13 -19.76
N TYR A 92 -16.65 2.18 -19.78
CA TYR A 92 -16.78 3.31 -18.87
C TYR A 92 -18.01 4.15 -19.24
N ARG A 93 -18.70 4.66 -18.22
CA ARG A 93 -19.76 5.64 -18.37
C ARG A 93 -19.18 7.03 -18.19
N VAL A 94 -18.61 7.54 -19.28
CA VAL A 94 -17.97 8.87 -19.34
C VAL A 94 -18.52 9.64 -20.53
N ASP A 95 -18.39 10.98 -20.52
CA ASP A 95 -18.81 11.80 -21.66
C ASP A 95 -17.65 12.02 -22.65
N SER A 96 -16.41 11.97 -22.16
CA SER A 96 -15.19 12.19 -22.93
C SER A 96 -14.10 11.17 -22.62
N TRP A 97 -13.25 10.84 -23.60
CA TRP A 97 -12.10 9.93 -23.42
C TRP A 97 -11.10 10.43 -22.38
N ALA A 98 -11.00 11.75 -22.18
CA ALA A 98 -10.09 12.34 -21.19
C ALA A 98 -10.43 11.95 -19.74
N GLU A 99 -11.65 11.48 -19.49
CA GLU A 99 -12.14 11.06 -18.18
C GLU A 99 -11.95 9.54 -17.94
N VAL A 100 -11.50 8.80 -18.97
CA VAL A 100 -11.28 7.36 -18.85
C VAL A 100 -10.00 7.12 -18.04
N GLU A 101 -10.16 6.67 -16.80
CA GLU A 101 -9.05 6.28 -15.94
C GLU A 101 -9.27 4.87 -15.36
N GLY A 102 -8.22 4.05 -15.38
CA GLY A 102 -8.26 2.69 -14.84
C GLY A 102 -8.41 2.62 -13.31
N THR A 103 -8.09 3.72 -12.61
CA THR A 103 -8.23 3.89 -11.15
C THR A 103 -9.69 4.02 -10.70
N LEU A 104 -10.61 4.31 -11.63
CA LEU A 104 -12.03 4.48 -11.33
C LEU A 104 -12.76 3.14 -11.10
N ILE A 105 -12.15 2.02 -11.50
CA ILE A 105 -12.71 0.69 -11.25
C ILE A 105 -12.68 0.42 -9.73
N PRO A 106 -13.81 0.10 -9.08
CA PRO A 106 -13.82 -0.17 -7.66
C PRO A 106 -13.08 -1.47 -7.33
N PRO A 107 -12.64 -1.65 -6.08
CA PRO A 107 -11.79 -2.78 -5.69
C PRO A 107 -12.42 -4.15 -5.96
N GLN A 108 -13.74 -4.31 -5.78
CA GLN A 108 -14.42 -5.59 -6.01
C GLN A 108 -14.37 -6.02 -7.49
N TRP A 109 -14.63 -5.07 -8.40
CA TRP A 109 -14.53 -5.30 -9.84
C TRP A 109 -13.07 -5.37 -10.32
N HIS A 110 -12.15 -4.67 -9.65
CA HIS A 110 -10.73 -4.71 -9.95
C HIS A 110 -10.15 -6.12 -9.78
N LEU A 111 -10.49 -6.83 -8.70
CA LEU A 111 -10.06 -8.21 -8.47
C LEU A 111 -10.48 -9.15 -9.61
N TRP A 112 -11.72 -8.99 -10.08
CA TRP A 112 -12.26 -9.79 -11.19
C TRP A 112 -11.65 -9.39 -12.54
N MET A 113 -11.51 -8.09 -12.81
CA MET A 113 -10.97 -7.58 -14.08
C MET A 113 -9.51 -8.02 -14.30
N HIS A 114 -8.71 -8.04 -13.25
CA HIS A 114 -7.28 -8.40 -13.30
C HIS A 114 -7.01 -9.89 -13.09
N HIS A 115 -8.03 -10.75 -13.16
CA HIS A 115 -7.87 -12.20 -13.07
C HIS A 115 -7.29 -12.68 -11.72
N LEU A 116 -7.42 -11.89 -10.65
CA LEU A 116 -7.05 -12.33 -9.29
C LEU A 116 -8.06 -13.35 -8.76
N THR A 117 -9.33 -13.20 -9.14
CA THR A 117 -10.41 -14.10 -8.76
C THR A 117 -11.41 -14.27 -9.90
N ASP A 118 -12.02 -15.46 -9.98
CA ASP A 118 -13.14 -15.73 -10.89
C ASP A 118 -14.49 -15.37 -10.27
N ALA A 119 -14.51 -15.13 -8.96
CA ALA A 119 -15.71 -14.70 -8.27
C ALA A 119 -16.10 -13.28 -8.69
N LYS A 120 -17.38 -13.05 -8.96
CA LYS A 120 -17.89 -11.70 -9.27
C LYS A 120 -18.18 -10.93 -7.98
N PRO A 121 -18.30 -9.60 -8.05
CA PRO A 121 -18.78 -8.80 -6.92
C PRO A 121 -20.12 -9.31 -6.39
N GLY A 122 -20.20 -9.43 -5.06
CA GLY A 122 -21.37 -9.98 -4.36
C GLY A 122 -21.40 -11.51 -4.23
N GLU A 123 -20.48 -12.25 -4.87
CA GLU A 123 -20.35 -13.69 -4.63
C GLU A 123 -19.63 -13.96 -3.30
N PRO A 124 -19.99 -15.03 -2.57
CA PRO A 124 -19.49 -15.28 -1.22
C PRO A 124 -17.97 -15.47 -1.18
N ALA A 125 -17.36 -15.87 -2.30
CA ALA A 125 -15.91 -16.03 -2.42
C ALA A 125 -15.14 -14.69 -2.41
N GLN A 126 -15.78 -13.57 -2.75
CA GLN A 126 -15.16 -12.24 -2.63
C GLN A 126 -15.30 -11.63 -1.22
N ASP A 127 -16.16 -12.17 -0.37
CA ASP A 127 -16.37 -11.65 0.99
C ASP A 127 -15.22 -12.08 1.93
N PRO A 128 -14.44 -11.13 2.48
CA PRO A 128 -13.34 -11.43 3.39
C PRO A 128 -13.73 -12.25 4.62
N ALA A 129 -15.00 -12.18 5.04
CA ALA A 129 -15.49 -12.96 6.16
C ALA A 129 -15.48 -14.48 5.89
N ASN A 130 -15.58 -14.87 4.61
CA ASN A 130 -15.60 -16.28 4.19
C ASN A 130 -14.21 -16.84 3.89
N TRP A 131 -13.17 -16.00 3.89
CA TRP A 131 -11.81 -16.45 3.61
C TRP A 131 -11.25 -17.29 4.75
N GLU A 132 -10.44 -18.28 4.38
CA GLU A 132 -9.72 -19.10 5.36
C GLU A 132 -8.67 -18.24 6.08
N LYS A 133 -8.85 -18.08 7.40
CA LYS A 133 -7.94 -17.29 8.23
C LYS A 133 -6.73 -18.14 8.60
N LEU A 134 -5.67 -18.02 7.81
CA LEU A 134 -4.39 -18.65 8.10
C LEU A 134 -3.61 -17.78 9.10
N ALA A 135 -3.20 -18.36 10.22
CA ALA A 135 -2.28 -17.71 11.14
C ALA A 135 -0.90 -17.62 10.46
N ILE A 136 -0.48 -16.40 10.10
CA ILE A 136 0.79 -16.16 9.38
C ILE A 136 2.00 -16.57 10.25
N CYS A 137 1.87 -16.42 11.56
CA CYS A 137 2.93 -16.73 12.50
C CYS A 137 2.34 -17.36 13.77
N ALA A 138 2.82 -18.55 14.14
CA ALA A 138 2.45 -19.19 15.40
C ALA A 138 3.21 -18.59 16.59
N HIS A 139 4.42 -18.08 16.35
CA HIS A 139 5.30 -17.55 17.40
C HIS A 139 6.18 -16.42 16.84
N SER A 140 6.12 -15.24 17.48
CA SER A 140 7.00 -14.11 17.16
C SER A 140 8.11 -14.02 18.20
N ASP A 141 9.37 -14.06 17.76
CA ASP A 141 10.55 -13.77 18.60
C ASP A 141 10.72 -12.27 18.88
N ALA A 142 9.83 -11.41 18.35
CA ALA A 142 9.90 -9.98 18.62
C ALA A 142 9.69 -9.75 20.13
N PRO A 143 10.53 -8.93 20.79
CA PRO A 143 10.40 -8.64 22.22
C PRO A 143 9.14 -7.81 22.53
N PHE A 144 8.41 -7.37 21.51
CA PHE A 144 7.22 -6.55 21.63
C PHE A 144 5.97 -7.36 21.26
N ALA A 145 4.98 -7.38 22.16
CA ALA A 145 3.72 -8.09 21.93
C ALA A 145 2.83 -7.42 20.86
N ASN A 146 2.96 -6.10 20.68
CA ASN A 146 2.14 -5.31 19.76
C ASN A 146 3.03 -4.41 18.88
N HIS A 147 2.52 -4.02 17.71
CA HIS A 147 3.14 -3.05 16.79
C HIS A 147 3.31 -1.65 17.40
N VAL A 148 2.58 -1.36 18.48
CA VAL A 148 2.77 -0.21 19.33
C VAL A 148 3.77 -0.63 20.40
N GLY A 149 5.05 -0.35 20.18
CA GLY A 149 6.09 -0.57 21.19
C GLY A 149 5.78 0.17 22.49
N GLU A 150 6.53 -0.10 23.56
CA GLU A 150 6.40 0.65 24.80
C GLU A 150 6.56 2.14 24.53
N HIS A 151 5.66 2.97 25.09
CA HIS A 151 5.74 4.43 24.96
C HIS A 151 6.90 4.93 25.82
N VAL A 152 8.12 4.82 25.28
CA VAL A 152 9.31 5.44 25.86
C VAL A 152 9.27 6.93 25.49
N PRO A 153 9.53 7.85 26.44
CA PRO A 153 9.67 9.26 26.09
C PRO A 153 10.71 9.42 24.98
N TYR A 154 10.37 10.22 23.96
CA TYR A 154 11.29 10.49 22.86
C TYR A 154 12.56 11.15 23.40
N TYR A 155 13.69 10.45 23.30
CA TYR A 155 15.00 11.02 23.53
C TYR A 155 15.62 11.37 22.17
N PRO A 156 15.75 12.66 21.84
CA PRO A 156 16.40 13.06 20.60
C PRO A 156 17.86 12.57 20.60
N ASN A 157 18.32 12.09 19.44
CA ASN A 157 19.68 11.60 19.30
C ASN A 157 20.68 12.70 19.68
N LYS A 158 21.56 12.43 20.66
CA LYS A 158 22.56 13.38 21.17
C LYS A 158 23.51 13.90 20.08
N THR A 159 23.67 13.20 18.95
CA THR A 159 24.46 13.70 17.82
C THR A 159 23.82 14.89 17.09
N LEU A 160 22.52 15.14 17.27
CA LEU A 160 21.87 16.36 16.76
C LEU A 160 22.29 17.61 17.57
N TYR A 161 22.80 17.39 18.78
CA TYR A 161 23.30 18.40 19.71
C TYR A 161 24.81 18.65 19.55
N ARG A 162 25.35 18.52 18.32
CA ARG A 162 26.70 19.00 17.99
C ARG A 162 26.64 20.34 17.28
N SER A 163 27.53 21.26 17.65
CA SER A 163 27.84 22.42 16.82
C SER A 163 28.24 21.97 15.40
N ARG A 164 27.68 22.59 14.36
CA ARG A 164 28.03 22.29 12.95
C ARG A 164 29.27 23.03 12.46
N GLY A 165 29.81 23.94 13.26
CA GLY A 165 30.99 24.74 12.96
C GLY A 165 31.34 25.64 14.15
N TYR A 166 32.45 26.36 14.04
CA TYR A 166 32.86 27.35 15.04
C TYR A 166 31.81 28.47 15.15
N ASN A 167 31.18 28.65 16.32
CA ASN A 167 30.14 29.64 16.59
C ASN A 167 28.90 29.58 15.65
N LEU A 168 28.63 28.42 15.04
CA LEU A 168 27.50 28.25 14.12
C LEU A 168 26.27 27.55 14.74
N GLY A 169 26.36 27.10 16.00
CA GLY A 169 25.28 26.39 16.69
C GLY A 169 24.86 25.09 15.99
N SER A 170 23.66 24.61 16.33
CA SER A 170 22.96 23.49 15.67
C SER A 170 21.47 23.77 15.61
N LEU A 171 20.70 22.84 15.04
CA LEU A 171 19.25 22.88 15.01
C LEU A 171 18.61 22.85 16.42
N ALA A 172 19.39 22.42 17.43
CA ALA A 172 18.94 22.25 18.81
C ALA A 172 19.82 22.99 19.85
N ILE A 173 20.80 23.80 19.42
CA ILE A 173 21.77 24.50 20.31
C ILE A 173 22.11 25.87 19.71
N SER A 174 22.14 26.92 20.53
CA SER A 174 22.60 28.25 20.11
C SER A 174 24.13 28.31 19.89
N ALA A 175 24.66 29.39 19.30
CA ALA A 175 26.08 29.47 18.96
C ALA A 175 27.04 29.37 20.17
N ASP A 176 26.59 29.83 21.33
CA ASP A 176 27.40 29.94 22.56
C ASP A 176 27.12 28.84 23.58
N GLU A 177 26.12 27.99 23.34
CA GLU A 177 25.80 26.88 24.22
C GLU A 177 26.78 25.69 24.01
N PRO A 178 27.25 25.05 25.10
CA PRO A 178 28.16 23.92 25.00
C PRO A 178 27.45 22.67 24.41
N ASP A 179 28.20 21.91 23.63
CA ASP A 179 27.76 20.64 23.03
C ASP A 179 27.27 19.64 24.09
N GLN A 180 26.10 18.99 23.87
CA GLN A 180 25.46 18.10 24.85
C GLN A 180 25.69 16.59 24.60
N TYR A 181 26.71 16.22 23.82
CA TYR A 181 27.03 14.83 23.53
C TYR A 181 28.25 14.32 24.32
N TYR A 182 28.34 13.01 24.46
CA TYR A 182 29.47 12.36 25.10
C TYR A 182 30.77 12.64 24.34
N LEU A 183 31.74 13.25 25.01
CA LEU A 183 33.10 13.45 24.53
C LEU A 183 34.04 12.52 25.30
N GLN A 184 34.91 11.82 24.56
CA GLN A 184 35.93 10.96 25.16
C GLN A 184 36.80 11.74 26.15
N PRO A 185 37.22 11.13 27.27
CA PRO A 185 38.22 11.72 28.17
C PRO A 185 39.45 12.19 27.39
N GLY A 186 39.90 13.42 27.65
CA GLY A 186 41.06 14.02 26.97
C GLY A 186 40.75 14.71 25.63
N HIS A 187 39.52 14.67 25.12
CA HIS A 187 39.18 15.39 23.88
C HIS A 187 39.30 16.91 24.07
N LEU A 188 40.00 17.59 23.15
CA LEU A 188 40.28 19.04 23.16
C LEU A 188 39.05 19.96 23.35
N ARG A 189 37.83 19.47 23.05
CA ARG A 189 36.57 20.23 23.18
C ARG A 189 35.85 19.98 24.50
N ARG A 190 36.23 18.93 25.26
CA ARG A 190 35.59 18.53 26.52
C ARG A 190 35.87 19.50 27.68
N THR A 191 36.96 20.25 27.58
CA THR A 191 37.48 21.15 28.65
C THR A 191 37.24 22.63 28.36
N ARG A 192 36.39 22.98 27.39
CA ARG A 192 36.26 24.34 26.88
C ARG A 192 35.34 25.23 27.75
N LYS A 193 35.81 25.71 28.91
CA LYS A 193 35.24 26.84 29.67
C LYS A 193 35.88 28.17 29.23
N ARG A 194 35.85 28.54 27.94
CA ARG A 194 36.46 29.80 27.49
C ARG A 194 35.49 30.64 26.67
N LYS A 195 35.29 31.90 27.05
CA LYS A 195 34.85 32.94 26.10
C LYS A 195 36.00 33.21 25.13
N ALA A 196 35.69 33.66 23.91
CA ALA A 196 36.68 33.81 22.82
C ALA A 196 37.67 34.99 23.00
N THR A 197 37.83 35.52 24.21
CA THR A 197 38.80 36.57 24.54
C THR A 197 40.12 35.91 24.97
N TYR A 198 41.21 36.28 24.29
CA TYR A 198 42.50 35.58 24.34
C TYR A 198 43.30 35.77 25.64
N PHE A 199 42.91 36.71 26.49
CA PHE A 199 43.68 37.08 27.68
C PHE A 199 42.95 36.67 28.97
N ASP A 200 43.64 35.94 29.84
CA ASP A 200 43.22 35.69 31.22
C ASP A 200 43.66 36.88 32.08
N ASP A 201 42.75 37.43 32.89
CA ASP A 201 43.08 38.48 33.83
C ASP A 201 43.84 37.86 35.02
N VAL A 202 45.14 38.16 35.13
CA VAL A 202 45.99 37.71 36.23
C VAL A 202 45.93 38.74 37.35
N ASP A 203 45.43 38.34 38.52
CA ASP A 203 45.49 39.18 39.71
C ASP A 203 46.90 39.14 40.31
N TYR A 204 47.68 40.19 40.04
CA TYR A 204 49.05 40.32 40.53
C TYR A 204 49.15 40.47 42.05
N ASN A 205 48.05 40.76 42.75
CA ASN A 205 48.04 40.84 44.21
C ASN A 205 47.85 39.48 44.89
N ASN A 206 47.47 38.43 44.13
CA ASN A 206 47.33 37.07 44.66
C ASN A 206 47.77 36.02 43.61
N PRO A 207 49.08 35.82 43.44
CA PRO A 207 49.63 34.96 42.38
C PRO A 207 49.34 33.47 42.54
N ASP A 208 48.97 33.03 43.76
CA ASP A 208 48.70 31.62 44.06
C ASP A 208 47.21 31.25 43.90
N ALA A 209 46.34 32.23 43.64
CA ALA A 209 44.94 31.96 43.39
C ALA A 209 44.76 31.17 42.09
N PRO A 210 43.89 30.14 42.05
CA PRO A 210 43.58 29.45 40.82
C PRO A 210 42.96 30.46 39.85
N VAL A 211 43.47 30.52 38.62
CA VAL A 211 42.84 31.32 37.55
C VAL A 211 41.37 30.93 37.46
N ALA A 212 40.49 31.92 37.32
CA ALA A 212 39.04 31.72 37.22
C ALA A 212 38.65 30.71 36.11
N ASN A 213 39.54 30.51 35.13
CA ASN A 213 39.39 29.61 33.99
C ASN A 213 40.23 28.31 34.10
N SER A 214 40.69 27.93 35.31
CA SER A 214 41.42 26.68 35.55
C SER A 214 40.57 25.43 35.25
N SER A 215 41.24 24.35 34.85
CA SER A 215 40.75 23.22 34.04
C SER A 215 39.75 22.28 34.72
N GLU A 216 38.60 22.79 35.16
CA GLU A 216 37.49 21.97 35.64
C GLU A 216 36.54 21.54 34.51
N SER A 217 35.88 20.40 34.68
CA SER A 217 34.81 19.93 33.78
C SER A 217 33.64 20.93 33.71
N LEU A 218 33.07 21.10 32.51
CA LEU A 218 31.97 22.04 32.22
C LEU A 218 30.68 21.76 33.00
N ARG A 219 30.43 20.50 33.37
CA ARG A 219 29.37 20.05 34.28
C ARG A 219 29.77 18.69 34.87
N ALA A 220 29.19 18.29 36.01
CA ALA A 220 29.32 16.93 36.51
C ALA A 220 28.87 15.95 35.41
N ALA A 221 29.62 14.86 35.24
CA ALA A 221 29.17 13.76 34.40
C ALA A 221 28.02 13.09 35.16
N ASP A 222 26.79 13.55 34.94
CA ASP A 222 25.60 12.85 35.37
C ASP A 222 25.49 11.58 34.51
N LEU A 223 26.26 10.57 34.90
CA LEU A 223 26.02 9.19 34.59
C LEU A 223 25.16 8.64 35.74
N PRO A 224 23.95 8.12 35.50
CA PRO A 224 23.45 7.06 36.37
C PRO A 224 24.40 5.85 36.31
#